data_AF-A0A8T0ELZ0-F1
#
_entry.id   AF-A0A8T0ELZ0-F1
#
_cell.length_a   1.000
_cell.length_b   1.000
_cell.length_c   1.000
_cell.angle_alpha   90.00
_cell.angle_beta   90.00
_cell.angle_gamma   90.00
#
_symmetry.space_group_name_H-M   'P 1'
#
loop_
_entity.id
_entity.type
_entity.pdbx_description
1 polymer ?
#
loop_
_entity_poly.entity_id
_entity_poly.type
_entity_poly.pdbx_seq_one_letter_code
_entity_poly.pdbx_strand_id
1 'polypeptide(L)'
;MMKIIYNKVAKSNILLVILYVLGIPGTIQHVSKKLKVLHGIFIIIRCFNFTICMALSIDGLKGRCETLLCFKMIMSYIIIDSSVFANWYFMYVRRNAVKGLLKAIGNTEKKFRYKTEKDKFYVVCFTIVFLVLCVVMLGMTFLLIYSNNSEADFWFQRFIFKNNIEMSLLPKRIFTFTLIAISQNFKYVVPLLMTFFYIQISLVIRRLIIQCMERLDAASSDALKPMPIELFIHLYQDIHDTTLMVESVFSVPIFWLMFCHFMAVFLIFSKVLSLNIFLSDPILKLETSIYGLLQCLAFFGLTYFASLVSEADERLEQKANDVAFRLSLRSNTKAHSELLLRFIKSKSRLVLTAWGVFYFKKKILFASAGVVITYNLLILQLYEPSFSSFRFCTCSAQREVAVLSEYDTDPSISDWNQLMCSENLIEIERYPSSFAEDP
;
A
#
# COMPACT_ATOMS: atom_id res chain seq x y z
N MET A 1 11.99 -22.34 -24.75
CA MET A 1 12.93 -21.96 -23.66
C MET A 1 12.25 -21.22 -22.51
N MET A 2 11.54 -20.09 -22.73
CA MET A 2 10.79 -19.36 -21.68
C MET A 2 9.78 -20.24 -20.91
N LYS A 3 9.06 -21.16 -21.58
CA LYS A 3 8.10 -22.07 -20.94
C LYS A 3 8.75 -23.08 -19.97
N ILE A 4 10.00 -23.47 -20.25
CA ILE A 4 10.80 -24.39 -19.42
C ILE A 4 11.40 -23.64 -18.22
N ILE A 5 11.92 -22.43 -18.44
CA ILE A 5 12.40 -21.54 -17.37
C ILE A 5 11.24 -21.16 -16.43
N TYR A 6 10.07 -20.83 -16.97
CA TYR A 6 8.85 -20.54 -16.21
C TYR A 6 8.40 -21.73 -15.34
N ASN A 7 8.33 -22.95 -15.89
CA ASN A 7 7.89 -24.11 -15.10
C ASN A 7 8.88 -24.50 -13.99
N LYS A 8 10.18 -24.25 -14.16
CA LYS A 8 11.21 -24.57 -13.16
C LYS A 8 11.42 -23.46 -12.13
N VAL A 9 11.26 -22.18 -12.52
CA VAL A 9 11.51 -21.00 -11.68
C VAL A 9 10.23 -20.45 -11.04
N ALA A 10 9.09 -20.41 -11.75
CA ALA A 10 7.89 -19.70 -11.28
C ALA A 10 7.06 -20.47 -10.25
N LYS A 11 7.08 -21.81 -10.28
CA LYS A 11 6.24 -22.63 -9.38
C LYS A 11 6.83 -22.79 -7.97
N SER A 12 8.13 -22.58 -7.82
CA SER A 12 8.83 -22.77 -6.54
C SER A 12 9.49 -21.47 -6.07
N ASN A 13 10.22 -20.72 -6.91
CA ASN A 13 11.17 -19.73 -6.41
C ASN A 13 10.57 -18.36 -6.06
N ILE A 14 9.59 -17.84 -6.81
CA ILE A 14 9.02 -16.51 -6.50
C ILE A 14 8.17 -16.56 -5.23
N LEU A 15 7.32 -17.59 -5.10
CA LEU A 15 6.59 -17.83 -3.86
C LEU A 15 7.56 -18.10 -2.71
N LEU A 16 8.66 -18.85 -2.92
CA LEU A 16 9.69 -19.02 -1.90
C LEU A 16 10.38 -17.71 -1.51
N VAL A 17 10.70 -16.85 -2.47
CA VAL A 17 11.34 -15.55 -2.22
C VAL A 17 10.38 -14.66 -1.44
N ILE A 18 9.10 -14.60 -1.83
CA ILE A 18 8.07 -13.87 -1.09
C ILE A 18 7.92 -14.44 0.32
N LEU A 19 7.72 -15.75 0.46
CA LEU A 19 7.61 -16.42 1.76
C LEU A 19 8.87 -16.20 2.62
N TYR A 20 10.06 -16.24 2.02
CA TYR A 20 11.32 -15.99 2.70
C TYR A 20 11.44 -14.55 3.20
N VAL A 21 11.14 -13.57 2.34
CA VAL A 21 11.09 -12.14 2.69
C VAL A 21 10.06 -11.87 3.80
N LEU A 22 8.97 -12.64 3.80
CA LEU A 22 7.93 -12.60 4.83
C LEU A 22 8.27 -13.38 6.10
N GLY A 23 9.43 -14.04 6.16
CA GLY A 23 9.84 -14.81 7.33
C GLY A 23 9.07 -16.12 7.52
N ILE A 24 8.43 -16.62 6.46
CA ILE A 24 7.80 -17.93 6.44
C ILE A 24 8.88 -18.91 5.99
N PRO A 25 9.51 -19.68 6.89
CA PRO A 25 10.47 -20.69 6.51
C PRO A 25 9.75 -21.68 5.58
N GLY A 26 10.16 -21.69 4.32
CA GLY A 26 9.60 -22.61 3.33
C GLY A 26 9.72 -24.06 3.78
N THR A 27 8.99 -24.96 3.12
CA THR A 27 9.07 -26.42 3.24
C THR A 27 10.45 -27.03 2.98
N ILE A 28 11.49 -26.22 2.77
CA ILE A 28 12.87 -26.67 2.70
C ILE A 28 13.30 -27.03 4.13
N GLN A 29 13.04 -28.28 4.53
CA GLN A 29 13.55 -28.88 5.77
C GLN A 29 15.09 -28.77 5.89
N HIS A 30 15.79 -28.51 4.78
CA HIS A 30 17.23 -28.28 4.71
C HIS A 30 17.70 -26.84 4.88
N VAL A 31 16.82 -25.90 5.21
CA VAL A 31 17.24 -24.54 5.54
C VAL A 31 18.11 -24.57 6.80
N SER A 32 19.41 -24.31 6.59
CA SER A 32 20.43 -24.48 7.62
C SER A 32 20.15 -23.66 8.88
N LYS A 33 20.67 -24.11 10.04
CA LYS A 33 20.65 -23.34 11.31
C LYS A 33 21.05 -21.87 11.11
N LYS A 34 21.93 -21.57 10.15
CA LYS A 34 22.39 -20.20 9.84
C LYS A 34 21.26 -19.28 9.38
N LEU A 35 20.26 -19.80 8.66
CA LEU A 35 19.14 -18.97 8.18
C LEU A 35 18.16 -18.61 9.30
N LYS A 36 18.00 -19.47 10.32
CA LYS A 36 17.21 -19.14 11.52
C LYS A 36 17.87 -18.03 12.34
N VAL A 37 19.20 -18.05 12.43
CA VAL A 37 19.99 -16.99 13.09
C VAL A 37 19.86 -15.68 12.30
N LEU A 38 20.02 -15.72 10.98
CA LEU A 38 19.81 -14.55 10.13
C LEU A 38 18.40 -13.98 10.27
N HIS A 39 17.40 -14.85 10.38
CA HIS A 39 16.02 -14.45 10.62
C HIS A 39 15.87 -13.77 11.98
N GLY A 40 16.43 -14.32 13.06
CA GLY A 40 16.44 -13.69 14.39
C GLY A 40 17.10 -12.31 14.39
N ILE A 41 18.26 -12.18 13.73
CA ILE A 41 18.97 -10.90 13.54
C ILE A 41 18.07 -9.90 12.82
N PHE A 42 17.36 -10.34 11.79
CA PHE A 42 16.45 -9.50 11.03
C PHE A 42 15.26 -9.01 11.84
N ILE A 43 14.70 -9.85 12.72
CA ILE A 43 13.65 -9.45 13.67
C ILE A 43 14.18 -8.36 14.60
N ILE A 44 15.39 -8.55 15.15
CA ILE A 44 16.02 -7.58 16.05
C ILE A 44 16.26 -6.25 15.32
N ILE A 45 16.83 -6.29 14.11
CA ILE A 45 17.04 -5.10 13.27
C ILE A 45 15.71 -4.40 12.99
N ARG A 46 14.61 -5.13 12.76
CA ARG A 46 13.29 -4.55 12.54
C ARG A 46 12.73 -3.86 13.78
N CYS A 47 12.77 -4.51 14.94
CA CYS A 47 12.33 -3.90 16.20
C CYS A 47 13.17 -2.66 16.53
N PHE A 48 14.48 -2.74 16.27
CA PHE A 48 15.41 -1.63 16.46
C PHE A 48 15.12 -0.47 15.50
N ASN A 49 14.98 -0.73 14.20
CA ASN A 49 14.62 0.29 13.20
C ASN A 49 13.27 0.93 13.51
N PHE A 50 12.26 0.16 13.93
CA PHE A 50 10.97 0.71 14.33
C PHE A 50 11.12 1.65 15.54
N THR A 51 11.87 1.22 16.56
CA THR A 51 12.14 2.02 17.76
C THR A 51 12.88 3.32 17.40
N ILE A 52 13.89 3.24 16.54
CA ILE A 52 14.63 4.40 16.02
C ILE A 52 13.71 5.33 15.23
N CYS A 53 12.90 4.81 14.30
CA CYS A 53 11.96 5.62 13.52
C CYS A 53 10.96 6.35 14.42
N MET A 54 10.44 5.67 15.44
CA MET A 54 9.54 6.26 16.43
C MET A 54 10.23 7.33 17.27
N ALA A 55 11.43 7.04 17.79
CA ALA A 55 12.21 7.99 18.57
C ALA A 55 12.56 9.25 17.76
N LEU A 56 13.07 9.08 16.53
CA LEU A 56 13.37 10.19 15.61
C LEU A 56 12.14 11.02 15.27
N SER A 57 10.98 10.37 15.15
CA SER A 57 9.72 11.05 14.85
C SER A 57 9.20 11.85 16.05
N ILE A 58 9.34 11.32 17.27
CA ILE A 58 8.97 12.01 18.53
C ILE A 58 9.89 13.21 18.80
N ASP A 59 11.20 13.06 18.63
CA ASP A 59 12.14 14.17 18.79
C ASP A 59 11.92 15.25 17.73
N GLY A 60 11.57 14.86 16.50
CA GLY A 60 11.16 15.78 15.43
C GLY A 60 9.87 16.52 15.75
N LEU A 61 8.89 15.85 16.36
CA LEU A 61 7.62 16.44 16.82
C LEU A 61 7.83 17.50 17.90
N LYS A 62 8.76 17.26 18.84
CA LYS A 62 8.92 18.08 20.05
C LYS A 62 9.55 19.46 19.82
N GLY A 63 10.24 19.68 18.69
CA GLY A 63 11.02 20.91 18.49
C GLY A 63 10.98 21.56 17.11
N ARG A 64 10.25 21.01 16.11
CA ARG A 64 10.30 21.53 14.72
C ARG A 64 8.98 21.57 13.97
N CYS A 65 7.89 21.11 14.59
CA CYS A 65 6.65 20.88 13.88
C CYS A 65 5.64 21.99 14.19
N GLU A 66 5.95 23.20 13.72
CA GLU A 66 5.10 24.38 13.91
C GLU A 66 3.84 24.34 13.02
N THR A 67 3.85 23.49 11.97
CA THR A 67 2.77 23.42 10.99
C THR A 67 1.98 22.11 11.10
N LEU A 68 0.66 22.20 10.93
CA LEU A 68 -0.25 21.06 10.82
C LEU A 68 0.18 20.08 9.71
N LEU A 69 0.78 20.60 8.63
CA LEU A 69 1.31 19.80 7.53
C LEU A 69 2.51 18.94 7.97
N CYS A 70 3.46 19.53 8.70
CA CYS A 70 4.56 18.78 9.30
C CYS A 70 4.02 17.67 10.20
N PHE A 71 3.07 17.99 11.09
CA PHE A 71 2.52 17.03 12.04
C PHE A 71 1.87 15.86 11.31
N LYS A 72 1.05 16.15 10.30
CA LYS A 72 0.42 15.15 9.44
C LYS A 72 1.45 14.26 8.75
N MET A 73 2.54 14.79 8.21
CA MET A 73 3.57 13.97 7.57
C MET A 73 4.24 13.03 8.56
N ILE A 74 4.63 13.53 9.73
CA ILE A 74 5.28 12.69 10.76
C ILE A 74 4.31 11.60 11.23
N MET A 75 3.07 11.95 11.55
CA MET A 75 2.06 10.97 11.95
C MET A 75 1.79 9.93 10.86
N SER A 76 1.75 10.35 9.58
CA SER A 76 1.59 9.41 8.47
C SER A 76 2.75 8.43 8.37
N TYR A 77 3.99 8.89 8.57
CA TYR A 77 5.15 8.02 8.58
C TYR A 77 5.16 7.04 9.76
N ILE A 78 4.85 7.51 10.97
CA ILE A 78 4.70 6.66 12.16
C ILE A 78 3.67 5.56 11.90
N ILE A 79 2.51 5.94 11.34
CA ILE A 79 1.43 5.01 11.07
C ILE A 79 1.83 3.99 10.01
N ILE A 80 2.48 4.41 8.92
CA ILE A 80 2.99 3.51 7.88
C ILE A 80 3.95 2.48 8.51
N ASP A 81 4.96 2.95 9.24
CA ASP A 81 5.98 2.06 9.80
C ASP A 81 5.36 1.09 10.84
N SER A 82 4.44 1.57 11.67
CA SER A 82 3.67 0.74 12.62
C SER A 82 2.83 -0.31 11.90
N SER A 83 2.20 0.06 10.80
CA SER A 83 1.34 -0.83 10.02
C SER A 83 2.15 -1.91 9.29
N VAL A 84 3.32 -1.55 8.74
CA VAL A 84 4.25 -2.50 8.12
C VAL A 84 4.77 -3.49 9.16
N PHE A 85 5.13 -3.01 10.34
CA PHE A 85 5.57 -3.85 11.45
C PHE A 85 4.46 -4.81 11.90
N ALA A 86 3.25 -4.29 12.14
CA ALA A 86 2.10 -5.08 12.54
C ALA A 86 1.76 -6.15 11.49
N ASN A 87 1.69 -5.77 10.21
CA ASN A 87 1.44 -6.69 9.10
C ASN A 87 2.45 -7.83 9.10
N TRP A 88 3.74 -7.51 9.18
CA TRP A 88 4.79 -8.52 9.23
C TRP A 88 4.68 -9.42 10.45
N TYR A 89 4.45 -8.85 11.64
CA TYR A 89 4.30 -9.61 12.87
C TYR A 89 3.14 -10.61 12.76
N PHE A 90 1.97 -10.19 12.28
CA PHE A 90 0.83 -11.09 12.09
C PHE A 90 1.10 -12.17 11.06
N MET A 91 1.79 -11.83 9.96
CA MET A 91 2.22 -12.82 8.97
C MET A 91 3.19 -13.85 9.55
N TYR A 92 4.13 -13.39 10.37
CA TYR A 92 5.09 -14.26 11.06
C TYR A 92 4.39 -15.20 12.05
N VAL A 93 3.48 -14.68 12.88
CA VAL A 93 2.69 -15.48 13.84
C VAL A 93 1.83 -16.52 13.09
N ARG A 94 1.23 -16.14 11.96
CA ARG A 94 0.33 -16.98 11.17
C ARG A 94 1.03 -17.84 10.11
N ARG A 95 2.37 -17.89 10.09
CA ARG A 95 3.15 -18.62 9.06
C ARG A 95 2.74 -20.08 8.84
N ASN A 96 2.39 -20.80 9.91
CA ASN A 96 1.95 -22.19 9.83
C ASN A 96 0.55 -22.30 9.20
N ALA A 97 -0.33 -21.36 9.52
CA ALA A 97 -1.67 -21.28 8.93
C ALA A 97 -1.58 -20.91 7.44
N VAL A 98 -0.70 -19.98 7.05
CA VAL A 98 -0.40 -19.66 5.64
C VAL A 98 0.08 -20.90 4.89
N LYS A 99 0.99 -21.69 5.49
CA LYS A 99 1.45 -22.96 4.89
C LYS A 99 0.32 -23.97 4.72
N GLY A 100 -0.54 -24.12 5.73
CA GLY A 100 -1.73 -24.97 5.66
C GLY A 100 -2.68 -24.53 4.54
N LEU A 101 -2.88 -23.22 4.42
CA LEU A 101 -3.72 -22.61 3.40
C LEU A 101 -3.19 -22.84 1.99
N LEU A 102 -1.89 -22.64 1.76
CA LEU A 102 -1.27 -22.92 0.46
C LEU A 102 -1.43 -24.39 0.05
N LYS A 103 -1.35 -25.32 1.01
CA LYS A 103 -1.64 -26.74 0.79
C LYS A 103 -3.11 -26.96 0.44
N ALA A 104 -4.04 -26.31 1.14
CA ALA A 104 -5.47 -26.38 0.87
C ALA A 104 -5.79 -25.88 -0.54
N ILE A 105 -5.32 -24.68 -0.91
CA ILE A 105 -5.45 -24.13 -2.27
C ILE A 105 -4.89 -25.10 -3.31
N GLY A 106 -3.68 -25.63 -3.09
CA GLY A 106 -3.06 -26.57 -4.02
C GLY A 106 -3.85 -27.88 -4.19
N ASN A 107 -4.50 -28.36 -3.13
CA ASN A 107 -5.38 -29.53 -3.19
C ASN A 107 -6.68 -29.21 -3.95
N THR A 108 -7.29 -28.06 -3.69
CA THR A 108 -8.48 -27.58 -4.40
C THR A 108 -8.18 -27.39 -5.89
N GLU A 109 -7.07 -26.75 -6.26
CA GLU A 109 -6.65 -26.62 -7.67
C GLU A 109 -6.50 -27.98 -8.37
N LYS A 110 -5.93 -28.99 -7.68
CA LYS A 110 -5.78 -30.35 -8.22
C LYS A 110 -7.14 -31.02 -8.46
N LYS A 111 -8.09 -30.91 -7.52
CA LYS A 111 -9.45 -31.45 -7.66
C LYS A 111 -10.17 -30.88 -8.89
N PHE A 112 -9.97 -29.59 -9.17
CA PHE A 112 -10.55 -28.93 -10.34
C PHE A 112 -9.81 -29.24 -11.66
N ARG A 113 -8.73 -30.03 -11.63
CA ARG A 113 -7.83 -30.31 -12.78
C ARG A 113 -7.40 -29.02 -13.48
N TYR A 114 -7.14 -28.00 -12.69
CA TYR A 114 -7.10 -26.65 -13.21
C TYR A 114 -5.75 -26.33 -13.88
N LYS A 115 -5.77 -25.96 -15.17
CA LYS A 115 -4.62 -25.41 -15.90
C LYS A 115 -4.55 -23.89 -15.71
N THR A 116 -3.97 -23.45 -14.59
CA THR A 116 -3.72 -22.03 -14.25
C THR A 116 -2.78 -21.24 -15.16
N GLU A 117 -2.30 -21.78 -16.29
CA GLU A 117 -1.09 -21.25 -16.95
C GLU A 117 -1.17 -19.75 -17.33
N LYS A 118 -2.32 -19.28 -17.85
CA LYS A 118 -2.47 -17.89 -18.32
C LYS A 118 -2.49 -16.85 -17.19
N ASP A 119 -3.21 -17.09 -16.10
CA ASP A 119 -3.33 -16.08 -15.03
C ASP A 119 -2.09 -16.03 -14.15
N LYS A 120 -1.51 -17.19 -13.87
CA LYS A 120 -0.23 -17.24 -13.16
C LYS A 120 0.84 -16.48 -13.95
N PHE A 121 0.79 -16.51 -15.29
CA PHE A 121 1.75 -15.78 -16.12
C PHE A 121 1.68 -14.27 -15.90
N TYR A 122 0.49 -13.66 -15.98
CA TYR A 122 0.37 -12.21 -15.81
C TYR A 122 0.85 -11.73 -14.45
N VAL A 123 0.50 -12.44 -13.37
CA VAL A 123 0.92 -11.99 -12.04
C VAL A 123 2.41 -12.24 -11.81
N VAL A 124 2.97 -13.31 -12.35
CA VAL A 124 4.43 -13.54 -12.32
C VAL A 124 5.16 -12.46 -13.10
N CYS A 125 4.71 -12.13 -14.31
CA CYS A 125 5.28 -11.05 -15.11
C CYS A 125 5.22 -9.71 -14.37
N PHE A 126 4.06 -9.38 -13.78
CA PHE A 126 3.91 -8.16 -12.99
C PHE A 126 4.86 -8.13 -11.79
N THR A 127 4.98 -9.25 -11.07
CA THR A 127 5.90 -9.38 -9.93
C THR A 127 7.35 -9.21 -10.35
N ILE A 128 7.75 -9.76 -11.51
CA ILE A 128 9.10 -9.61 -12.05
C ILE A 128 9.38 -8.16 -12.41
N VAL A 129 8.48 -7.51 -13.17
CA VAL A 129 8.61 -6.10 -13.53
C VAL A 129 8.73 -5.24 -12.28
N PHE A 130 7.91 -5.52 -11.28
CA PHE A 130 7.96 -4.83 -9.99
C PHE A 130 9.30 -5.02 -9.26
N LEU A 131 9.81 -6.25 -9.19
CA LEU A 131 11.11 -6.53 -8.56
C LEU A 131 12.26 -5.83 -9.30
N VAL A 132 12.21 -5.78 -10.64
CA VAL A 132 13.17 -5.03 -11.45
C VAL A 132 13.11 -3.54 -11.13
N LEU A 133 11.91 -2.96 -11.02
CA LEU A 133 11.74 -1.57 -10.60
C LEU A 133 12.34 -1.31 -9.21
N CYS A 134 12.14 -2.21 -8.25
CA CYS A 134 12.74 -2.09 -6.92
C CYS A 134 14.28 -2.12 -6.97
N VAL A 135 14.86 -3.01 -7.79
CA VAL A 135 16.33 -3.10 -7.96
C VAL A 135 16.88 -1.83 -8.60
N VAL A 136 16.22 -1.30 -9.63
CA VAL A 136 16.61 -0.04 -10.27
C VAL A 136 16.59 1.10 -9.26
N MET A 137 15.55 1.17 -8.42
CA MET A 137 15.43 2.20 -7.38
C MET A 137 16.55 2.11 -6.35
N LEU A 138 16.83 0.90 -5.84
CA LEU A 138 17.95 0.69 -4.92
C LEU A 138 19.29 1.08 -5.55
N GLY A 139 19.48 0.78 -6.84
CA GLY A 139 20.65 1.20 -7.61
C GLY A 139 20.77 2.71 -7.73
N MET A 140 19.67 3.43 -7.99
CA MET A 140 19.68 4.90 -8.04
C MET A 140 19.97 5.52 -6.67
N THR A 141 19.39 4.98 -5.59
CA THR A 141 19.70 5.43 -4.23
C THR A 141 21.17 5.18 -3.87
N PHE A 142 21.73 4.03 -4.27
CA PHE A 142 23.15 3.75 -4.12
C PHE A 142 24.01 4.79 -4.84
N LEU A 143 23.72 5.07 -6.12
CA LEU A 143 24.46 6.04 -6.92
C LEU A 143 24.38 7.45 -6.32
N LEU A 144 23.23 7.87 -5.79
CA LEU A 144 23.06 9.17 -5.15
C LEU A 144 23.93 9.28 -3.88
N ILE A 145 23.88 8.28 -2.99
CA ILE A 145 24.67 8.27 -1.75
C ILE A 145 26.17 8.16 -2.06
N TYR A 146 26.55 7.40 -3.10
CA TYR A 146 27.94 7.21 -3.46
C TYR A 146 28.55 8.43 -4.17
N SER A 147 27.76 9.15 -4.97
CA SER A 147 28.24 10.33 -5.69
C SER A 147 28.27 11.60 -4.84
N ASN A 148 27.45 11.70 -3.78
CA ASN A 148 27.34 12.91 -2.98
C ASN A 148 27.78 12.71 -1.51
N ASN A 149 28.93 13.28 -1.14
CA ASN A 149 29.48 13.23 0.22
C ASN A 149 28.57 13.90 1.26
N SER A 150 28.01 15.07 0.94
CA SER A 150 27.18 15.80 1.90
C SER A 150 25.90 15.02 2.20
N GLU A 151 25.36 14.33 1.21
CA GLU A 151 24.18 13.48 1.37
C GLU A 151 24.47 12.26 2.25
N ALA A 152 25.56 11.53 1.96
CA ALA A 152 25.98 10.40 2.78
C ALA A 152 26.23 10.80 4.23
N ASP A 153 26.82 11.99 4.43
CA ASP A 153 27.10 12.57 5.73
C ASP A 153 25.84 12.96 6.48
N PHE A 154 24.92 13.65 5.80
CA PHE A 154 23.62 14.05 6.33
C PHE A 154 22.82 12.84 6.84
N TRP A 155 22.70 11.80 6.00
CA TRP A 155 21.96 10.59 6.36
C TRP A 155 22.66 9.79 7.46
N PHE A 156 23.99 9.67 7.41
CA PHE A 156 24.74 8.99 8.47
C PHE A 156 24.48 9.65 9.82
N GLN A 157 24.67 10.97 9.91
CA GLN A 157 24.46 11.75 11.13
C GLN A 157 23.03 11.61 11.65
N ARG A 158 22.06 11.53 10.74
CA ARG A 158 20.66 11.28 11.09
C ARG A 158 20.45 9.90 11.71
N PHE A 159 21.10 8.86 11.20
CA PHE A 159 20.96 7.49 11.72
C PHE A 159 21.67 7.27 13.06
N ILE A 160 22.80 7.94 13.30
CA ILE A 160 23.54 7.82 14.56
C ILE A 160 23.13 8.84 15.62
N PHE A 161 21.98 9.49 15.45
CA PHE A 161 21.45 10.50 16.38
C PHE A 161 22.43 11.65 16.68
N LYS A 162 23.22 12.06 15.68
CA LYS A 162 24.27 13.08 15.81
C LYS A 162 25.32 12.76 16.88
N ASN A 163 25.54 11.49 17.20
CA ASN A 163 26.72 11.10 17.95
C ASN A 163 27.94 11.48 17.10
N ASN A 164 28.90 12.22 17.67
CA ASN A 164 30.11 12.66 16.95
C ASN A 164 31.09 11.50 16.72
N ILE A 165 30.63 10.44 16.05
CA ILE A 165 31.43 9.26 15.72
C ILE A 165 32.24 9.58 14.48
N GLU A 166 33.55 9.71 14.65
CA GLU A 166 34.49 9.85 13.55
C GLU A 166 34.66 8.49 12.84
N MET A 167 34.20 8.41 11.60
CA MET A 167 34.34 7.23 10.75
C MET A 167 34.84 7.67 9.38
N SER A 168 35.69 6.87 8.76
CA SER A 168 36.15 7.15 7.39
C SER A 168 34.98 7.12 6.41
N LEU A 169 35.11 7.88 5.31
CA LEU A 169 34.02 8.14 4.36
C LEU A 169 33.44 6.86 3.72
N LEU A 170 34.27 5.86 3.42
CA LEU A 170 33.83 4.64 2.75
C LEU A 170 32.92 3.76 3.64
N PRO A 171 33.33 3.36 4.87
CA PRO A 171 32.44 2.68 5.82
C PRO A 171 31.16 3.45 6.11
N LYS A 172 31.25 4.78 6.23
CA LYS A 172 30.10 5.68 6.43
C LYS A 172 29.07 5.53 5.31
N ARG A 173 29.50 5.60 4.04
CA ARG A 173 28.66 5.41 2.86
C ARG A 173 28.03 4.02 2.81
N ILE A 174 28.83 2.96 3.05
CA ILE A 174 28.35 1.57 3.04
C ILE A 174 27.28 1.37 4.12
N PHE A 175 27.51 1.88 5.32
CA PHE A 175 26.58 1.81 6.43
C PHE A 175 25.27 2.55 6.12
N THR A 176 25.37 3.81 5.69
CA THR A 176 24.22 4.64 5.31
C THR A 176 23.39 3.98 4.21
N PHE A 177 24.03 3.51 3.14
CA PHE A 177 23.34 2.80 2.06
C PHE A 177 22.66 1.54 2.56
N THR A 178 23.35 0.73 3.37
CA THR A 178 22.79 -0.52 3.90
C THR A 178 21.55 -0.26 4.75
N LEU A 179 21.57 0.74 5.62
CA LEU A 179 20.40 1.13 6.42
C LEU A 179 19.25 1.67 5.58
N ILE A 180 19.53 2.51 4.58
CA ILE A 180 18.51 3.04 3.66
C ILE A 180 17.90 1.91 2.84
N ALA A 181 18.73 1.04 2.25
CA ALA A 181 18.27 -0.09 1.48
C ALA A 181 17.40 -1.03 2.33
N ILE A 182 17.82 -1.37 3.56
CA ILE A 182 17.04 -2.19 4.49
C ILE A 182 15.71 -1.51 4.79
N SER A 183 15.72 -0.26 5.26
CA SER A 183 14.49 0.47 5.64
C SER A 183 13.52 0.63 4.47
N GLN A 184 13.99 1.02 3.28
CA GLN A 184 13.16 1.18 2.08
C GLN A 184 12.57 -0.15 1.59
N ASN A 185 13.37 -1.23 1.59
CA ASN A 185 12.85 -2.56 1.24
C ASN A 185 11.72 -2.99 2.19
N PHE A 186 11.86 -2.73 3.49
CA PHE A 186 10.79 -3.06 4.44
C PHE A 186 9.56 -2.20 4.26
N LYS A 187 9.76 -0.90 4.12
CA LYS A 187 8.66 0.07 4.08
C LYS A 187 7.81 -0.05 2.82
N TYR A 188 8.43 -0.30 1.67
CA TYR A 188 7.73 -0.27 0.39
C TYR A 188 7.63 -1.64 -0.27
N VAL A 189 8.72 -2.40 -0.34
CA VAL A 189 8.76 -3.65 -1.11
C VAL A 189 7.95 -4.75 -0.43
N VAL A 190 8.05 -4.90 0.89
CA VAL A 190 7.32 -5.94 1.62
C VAL A 190 5.80 -5.78 1.53
N PRO A 191 5.20 -4.60 1.81
CA PRO A 191 3.76 -4.38 1.59
C PRO A 191 3.31 -4.68 0.15
N LEU A 192 4.09 -4.26 -0.85
CA LEU A 192 3.74 -4.49 -2.25
C LEU A 192 3.75 -5.98 -2.61
N LEU A 193 4.78 -6.72 -2.19
CA LEU A 193 4.84 -8.17 -2.37
C LEU A 193 3.67 -8.88 -1.67
N MET A 194 3.29 -8.43 -0.48
CA MET A 194 2.11 -8.93 0.23
C MET A 194 0.82 -8.68 -0.54
N THR A 195 0.66 -7.48 -1.10
CA THR A 195 -0.49 -7.14 -1.94
C THR A 195 -0.55 -8.04 -3.16
N PHE A 196 0.55 -8.22 -3.89
CA PHE A 196 0.55 -9.10 -5.07
C PHE A 196 0.23 -10.54 -4.71
N PHE A 197 0.78 -11.04 -3.60
CA PHE A 197 0.47 -12.38 -3.13
C PHE A 197 -1.02 -12.55 -2.81
N TYR A 198 -1.63 -11.57 -2.14
CA TYR A 198 -3.06 -11.60 -1.86
C TYR A 198 -3.94 -11.46 -3.11
N ILE A 199 -3.53 -10.63 -4.07
CA ILE A 199 -4.19 -10.53 -5.39
C ILE A 199 -4.13 -11.87 -6.12
N GLN A 200 -3.00 -12.58 -6.08
CA GLN A 200 -2.89 -13.93 -6.67
C GLN A 200 -3.89 -14.89 -6.05
N ILE A 201 -3.98 -14.92 -4.71
CA ILE A 201 -4.93 -15.78 -4.00
C ILE A 201 -6.37 -15.43 -4.40
N SER A 202 -6.72 -14.14 -4.43
CA SER A 202 -8.04 -13.65 -4.82
C SER A 202 -8.40 -14.08 -6.25
N LEU A 203 -7.47 -13.97 -7.19
CA LEU A 203 -7.67 -14.41 -8.57
C LEU A 203 -7.87 -15.93 -8.68
N VAL A 204 -7.11 -16.72 -7.92
CA VAL A 204 -7.26 -18.19 -7.89
C VAL A 204 -8.65 -18.56 -7.37
N ILE A 205 -9.09 -18.00 -6.24
CA ILE A 205 -10.41 -18.27 -5.66
C ILE A 205 -11.52 -17.87 -6.65
N ARG A 206 -11.47 -16.64 -7.16
CA ARG A 206 -12.44 -16.14 -8.15
C ARG A 206 -12.60 -17.11 -9.31
N ARG A 207 -11.49 -17.62 -9.84
CA ARG A 207 -11.52 -18.58 -10.94
C ARG A 207 -12.08 -19.93 -10.55
N LEU A 208 -11.75 -20.45 -9.37
CA LEU A 208 -12.35 -21.68 -8.87
C LEU A 208 -13.88 -21.54 -8.77
N ILE A 209 -14.37 -20.39 -8.31
CA ILE A 209 -15.82 -20.08 -8.26
C ILE A 209 -16.41 -20.05 -9.68
N ILE A 210 -15.79 -19.34 -10.63
CA ILE A 210 -16.26 -19.28 -12.02
C ILE A 210 -16.32 -20.68 -12.65
N GLN A 211 -15.32 -21.52 -12.42
CA GLN A 211 -15.32 -22.89 -12.94
C GLN A 211 -16.37 -23.79 -12.27
N CYS A 212 -16.62 -23.59 -10.98
CA CYS A 212 -17.71 -24.25 -10.28
C CYS A 212 -19.06 -23.87 -10.91
N MET A 213 -19.24 -22.58 -11.23
CA MET A 213 -20.42 -22.06 -11.94
C MET A 213 -20.57 -22.64 -13.35
N GLU A 214 -19.50 -22.68 -14.15
CA GLU A 214 -19.51 -23.26 -15.51
C GLU A 214 -19.89 -24.75 -15.47
N ARG A 215 -19.38 -25.51 -14.49
CA ARG A 215 -19.74 -26.92 -14.31
C ARG A 215 -21.20 -27.10 -13.92
N LEU A 216 -21.71 -26.23 -13.04
CA LEU A 216 -23.12 -26.23 -12.66
C LEU A 216 -24.03 -25.92 -13.86
N ASP A 217 -23.62 -24.98 -14.71
CA ASP A 217 -24.39 -24.63 -15.91
C ASP A 217 -24.40 -25.79 -16.93
N ALA A 218 -23.23 -26.36 -17.22
CA ALA A 218 -23.11 -27.51 -18.12
C ALA A 218 -23.96 -28.70 -17.63
N ALA A 219 -23.93 -28.98 -16.31
CA ALA A 219 -24.75 -30.00 -15.68
C ALA A 219 -26.25 -29.78 -15.83
N SER A 220 -26.69 -28.52 -15.87
CA SER A 220 -28.10 -28.17 -16.01
C SER A 220 -28.59 -28.25 -17.46
N SER A 221 -27.68 -28.05 -18.43
CA SER A 221 -27.99 -28.06 -19.86
C SER A 221 -28.07 -29.46 -20.46
N ASP A 222 -27.28 -30.41 -19.95
CA ASP A 222 -27.21 -31.76 -20.52
C ASP A 222 -28.37 -32.63 -20.00
N ALA A 223 -29.38 -32.84 -20.85
CA ALA A 223 -30.55 -33.64 -20.52
C ALA A 223 -30.22 -35.13 -20.29
N LEU A 224 -29.05 -35.61 -20.75
CA LEU A 224 -28.73 -37.03 -20.80
C LEU A 224 -27.90 -37.52 -19.61
N LYS A 225 -27.14 -36.65 -18.93
CA LYS A 225 -26.40 -36.99 -17.69
C LYS A 225 -26.31 -35.75 -16.79
N PRO A 226 -27.28 -35.51 -15.89
CA PRO A 226 -27.12 -34.48 -14.88
C PRO A 226 -25.85 -34.79 -14.09
N MET A 227 -24.95 -33.80 -13.97
CA MET A 227 -23.89 -33.90 -12.97
C MET A 227 -24.56 -34.17 -11.63
N PRO A 228 -24.07 -35.12 -10.82
CA PRO A 228 -24.62 -35.31 -9.50
C PRO A 228 -24.44 -33.99 -8.73
N ILE A 229 -25.55 -33.39 -8.31
CA ILE A 229 -25.56 -32.14 -7.52
C ILE A 229 -24.67 -32.27 -6.29
N GLU A 230 -24.55 -33.48 -5.76
CA GLU A 230 -23.61 -33.87 -4.72
C GLU A 230 -22.16 -33.49 -5.05
N LEU A 231 -21.71 -33.72 -6.30
CA LEU A 231 -20.37 -33.32 -6.74
C LEU A 231 -20.22 -31.80 -6.77
N PHE A 232 -21.25 -31.06 -7.22
CA PHE A 232 -21.23 -29.60 -7.15
C PHE A 232 -21.12 -29.12 -5.69
N ILE A 233 -21.92 -29.70 -4.80
CA ILE A 233 -21.93 -29.39 -3.37
C ILE A 233 -20.55 -29.62 -2.75
N HIS A 234 -19.92 -30.77 -3.00
CA HIS A 234 -18.58 -31.06 -2.51
C HIS A 234 -17.54 -30.08 -3.06
N LEU A 235 -17.61 -29.74 -4.35
CA LEU A 235 -16.68 -28.80 -4.99
C LEU A 235 -16.85 -27.37 -4.45
N TYR A 236 -18.09 -26.89 -4.28
CA TYR A 236 -18.34 -25.58 -3.70
C TYR A 236 -17.97 -25.55 -2.22
N GLN A 237 -18.22 -26.62 -1.46
CA GLN A 237 -17.80 -26.76 -0.07
C GLN A 237 -16.28 -26.60 0.06
N ASP A 238 -15.50 -27.30 -0.77
CA ASP A 238 -14.04 -27.17 -0.80
C ASP A 238 -13.57 -25.73 -1.07
N ILE A 239 -14.21 -25.05 -2.05
CA ILE A 239 -13.91 -23.64 -2.37
C ILE A 239 -14.26 -22.73 -1.20
N HIS A 240 -15.44 -22.92 -0.62
CA HIS A 240 -15.96 -22.13 0.48
C HIS A 240 -15.05 -22.25 1.70
N ASP A 241 -14.71 -23.47 2.12
CA ASP A 241 -13.83 -23.73 3.26
C ASP A 241 -12.41 -23.16 3.02
N THR A 242 -11.89 -23.30 1.78
CA THR A 242 -10.62 -22.68 1.40
C THR A 242 -10.70 -21.16 1.52
N THR A 243 -11.80 -20.55 1.09
CA THR A 243 -11.98 -19.08 1.13
C THR A 243 -12.16 -18.57 2.56
N LEU A 244 -12.89 -19.28 3.41
CA LEU A 244 -12.94 -19.00 4.84
C LEU A 244 -11.57 -19.12 5.50
N MET A 245 -10.75 -20.09 5.08
CA MET A 245 -9.38 -20.20 5.55
C MET A 245 -8.53 -18.99 5.11
N VAL A 246 -8.68 -18.53 3.86
CA VAL A 246 -8.02 -17.29 3.37
C VAL A 246 -8.41 -16.10 4.23
N GLU A 247 -9.70 -15.92 4.46
CA GLU A 247 -10.24 -14.85 5.29
C GLU A 247 -9.69 -14.91 6.72
N SER A 248 -9.72 -16.09 7.34
CA SER A 248 -9.22 -16.30 8.69
C SER A 248 -7.73 -15.98 8.82
N VAL A 249 -6.92 -16.28 7.80
CA VAL A 249 -5.47 -16.10 7.79
C VAL A 249 -5.07 -14.66 7.46
N PHE A 250 -5.72 -14.04 6.48
CA PHE A 250 -5.27 -12.76 5.91
C PHE A 250 -6.08 -11.54 6.35
N SER A 251 -7.27 -11.68 6.93
CA SER A 251 -8.11 -10.52 7.31
C SER A 251 -7.37 -9.45 8.12
N VAL A 252 -6.64 -9.84 9.19
CA VAL A 252 -5.87 -8.91 10.03
C VAL A 252 -4.63 -8.36 9.31
N PRO A 253 -3.75 -9.17 8.69
CA PRO A 253 -2.66 -8.64 7.87
C PRO A 253 -3.15 -7.64 6.80
N ILE A 254 -4.22 -7.97 6.09
CA ILE A 254 -4.75 -7.14 5.01
C ILE A 254 -5.32 -5.82 5.54
N PHE A 255 -5.89 -5.79 6.74
CA PHE A 255 -6.29 -4.55 7.40
C PHE A 255 -5.10 -3.59 7.56
N TRP A 256 -4.01 -4.04 8.17
CA TRP A 256 -2.81 -3.21 8.34
C TRP A 256 -2.16 -2.85 7.01
N LEU A 257 -2.22 -3.76 6.03
CA LEU A 257 -1.71 -3.51 4.69
C LEU A 257 -2.50 -2.41 3.97
N MET A 258 -3.83 -2.47 4.05
CA MET A 258 -4.73 -1.45 3.51
C MET A 258 -4.51 -0.10 4.18
N PHE A 259 -4.32 -0.08 5.50
CA PHE A 259 -4.04 1.15 6.24
C PHE A 259 -2.69 1.76 5.85
N CYS A 260 -1.65 0.92 5.72
CA CYS A 260 -0.34 1.32 5.21
C CYS A 260 -0.43 1.96 3.82
N HIS A 261 -1.11 1.30 2.88
CA HIS A 261 -1.30 1.81 1.52
C HIS A 261 -2.09 3.11 1.50
N PHE A 262 -3.21 3.17 2.23
CA PHE A 262 -4.05 4.36 2.34
C PHE A 262 -3.26 5.57 2.85
N MET A 263 -2.46 5.39 3.91
CA MET A 263 -1.64 6.47 4.46
C MET A 263 -0.52 6.88 3.50
N ALA A 264 0.03 5.95 2.73
CA ALA A 264 0.97 6.29 1.65
C ALA A 264 0.29 7.15 0.58
N VAL A 265 -0.90 6.75 0.10
CA VAL A 265 -1.71 7.56 -0.84
C VAL A 265 -1.97 8.96 -0.27
N PHE A 266 -2.38 9.02 0.98
CA PHE A 266 -2.67 10.27 1.68
C PHE A 266 -1.44 11.20 1.73
N LEU A 267 -0.25 10.65 2.01
CA LEU A 267 1.00 11.39 2.06
C LEU A 267 1.46 11.90 0.69
N ILE A 268 1.32 11.10 -0.37
CA ILE A 268 1.69 11.52 -1.74
C ILE A 268 0.79 12.67 -2.19
N PHE A 269 -0.52 12.54 -1.98
CA PHE A 269 -1.45 13.58 -2.38
C PHE A 269 -1.17 14.89 -1.64
N SER A 270 -0.79 14.81 -0.36
CA SER A 270 -0.34 15.97 0.43
C SER A 270 0.87 16.66 -0.20
N LYS A 271 1.85 15.88 -0.64
CA LYS A 271 3.06 16.40 -1.28
C LYS A 271 2.78 17.00 -2.66
N VAL A 272 1.87 16.39 -3.42
CA VAL A 272 1.44 16.90 -4.73
C VAL A 272 0.67 18.22 -4.60
N LEU A 273 -0.10 18.42 -3.52
CA LEU A 273 -0.78 19.69 -3.28
C LEU A 273 0.13 20.76 -2.67
N SER A 274 1.09 20.39 -1.81
CA SER A 274 2.01 21.31 -1.12
C SER A 274 3.26 21.61 -1.94
N LEU A 275 3.09 21.91 -3.24
CA LEU A 275 4.16 22.18 -4.21
C LEU A 275 5.08 23.33 -3.74
N ASN A 276 6.12 23.02 -2.96
CA ASN A 276 7.53 23.45 -3.16
C ASN A 276 8.42 23.32 -1.90
N ILE A 277 7.88 23.28 -0.68
CA ILE A 277 8.73 23.47 0.53
C ILE A 277 9.54 22.21 0.91
N PHE A 278 9.03 21.00 0.61
CA PHE A 278 9.63 19.74 1.06
C PHE A 278 10.27 18.90 -0.06
N LEU A 279 10.36 19.43 -1.28
CA LEU A 279 10.84 18.73 -2.47
C LEU A 279 12.33 18.93 -2.77
N SER A 280 13.07 19.58 -1.87
CA SER A 280 14.50 19.87 -2.07
C SER A 280 15.38 18.62 -2.02
N ASP A 281 14.96 17.58 -1.29
CA ASP A 281 15.71 16.33 -1.18
C ASP A 281 15.41 15.41 -2.39
N PRO A 282 16.41 15.13 -3.24
CA PRO A 282 16.24 14.33 -4.44
C PRO A 282 15.90 12.86 -4.14
N ILE A 283 16.39 12.30 -3.03
CA ILE A 283 16.11 10.91 -2.62
C ILE A 283 14.65 10.81 -2.20
N LEU A 284 14.18 11.73 -1.34
CA LEU A 284 12.79 11.75 -0.90
C LEU A 284 11.82 12.01 -2.05
N LYS A 285 12.19 12.84 -3.04
CA LYS A 285 11.40 13.08 -4.25
C LYS A 285 11.25 11.83 -5.10
N LEU A 286 12.37 11.14 -5.38
CA LEU A 286 12.38 9.90 -6.15
C LEU A 286 11.57 8.80 -5.43
N GLU A 287 11.78 8.65 -4.13
CA GLU A 287 11.08 7.68 -3.28
C GLU A 287 9.56 7.92 -3.32
N THR A 288 9.15 9.17 -3.11
CA THR A 288 7.72 9.51 -3.05
C THR A 288 7.02 9.30 -4.39
N SER A 289 7.65 9.69 -5.50
CA SER A 289 7.02 9.63 -6.82
C SER A 289 6.73 8.18 -7.24
N ILE A 290 7.75 7.33 -7.24
CA ILE A 290 7.65 5.98 -7.80
C ILE A 290 6.99 5.02 -6.83
N TYR A 291 7.49 4.91 -5.58
CA TYR A 291 6.86 4.02 -4.61
C TYR A 291 5.47 4.50 -4.28
N GLY A 292 5.26 5.81 -4.24
CA GLY A 292 3.94 6.34 -3.98
C GLY A 292 2.92 5.91 -5.02
N LEU A 293 3.24 6.07 -6.30
CA LEU A 293 2.37 5.60 -7.39
C LEU A 293 2.12 4.09 -7.30
N LEU A 294 3.15 3.30 -6.98
CA LEU A 294 3.02 1.86 -6.79
C LEU A 294 2.10 1.49 -5.62
N GLN A 295 2.20 2.19 -4.48
CA GLN A 295 1.29 1.99 -3.34
C GLN A 295 -0.15 2.37 -3.69
N CYS A 296 -0.36 3.45 -4.45
CA CYS A 296 -1.69 3.79 -4.98
C CYS A 296 -2.26 2.63 -5.81
N LEU A 297 -1.51 2.18 -6.83
CA LEU A 297 -1.94 1.07 -7.68
C LEU A 297 -2.19 -0.21 -6.89
N ALA A 298 -1.38 -0.49 -5.88
CA ALA A 298 -1.54 -1.64 -5.00
C ALA A 298 -2.81 -1.53 -4.13
N PHE A 299 -3.10 -0.35 -3.57
CA PHE A 299 -4.33 -0.10 -2.81
C PHE A 299 -5.59 -0.39 -3.63
N PHE A 300 -5.66 0.21 -4.83
CA PHE A 300 -6.80 0.05 -5.73
C PHE A 300 -6.88 -1.39 -6.25
N GLY A 301 -5.74 -1.97 -6.66
CA GLY A 301 -5.65 -3.33 -7.15
C GLY A 301 -6.12 -4.35 -6.11
N LEU A 302 -5.63 -4.26 -4.87
CA LEU A 302 -6.00 -5.16 -3.78
C LEU A 302 -7.52 -5.17 -3.59
N THR A 303 -8.11 -4.00 -3.40
CA THR A 303 -9.55 -3.86 -3.15
C THR A 303 -10.38 -4.32 -4.35
N TYR A 304 -9.95 -3.99 -5.57
CA TYR A 304 -10.62 -4.39 -6.80
C TYR A 304 -10.64 -5.92 -6.95
N PHE A 305 -9.48 -6.57 -6.90
CA PHE A 305 -9.38 -8.02 -7.09
C PHE A 305 -10.07 -8.81 -5.99
N ALA A 306 -10.02 -8.34 -4.74
CA ALA A 306 -10.78 -8.93 -3.64
C ALA A 306 -12.30 -8.81 -3.87
N SER A 307 -12.77 -7.68 -4.40
CA SER A 307 -14.19 -7.49 -4.71
C SER A 307 -14.70 -8.42 -5.81
N LEU A 308 -13.84 -8.81 -6.75
CA LEU A 308 -14.21 -9.75 -7.81
C LEU A 308 -14.51 -11.16 -7.29
N VAL A 309 -13.97 -11.54 -6.12
CA VAL A 309 -14.29 -12.82 -5.48
C VAL A 309 -15.75 -12.80 -4.99
N SER A 310 -16.13 -11.72 -4.31
CA SER A 310 -17.51 -11.55 -3.79
C SER A 310 -18.52 -11.48 -4.94
N GLU A 311 -18.18 -10.77 -6.02
CA GLU A 311 -19.03 -10.68 -7.23
C GLU A 311 -19.17 -12.03 -7.93
N ALA A 312 -18.11 -12.84 -7.96
CA ALA A 312 -18.17 -14.19 -8.54
C ALA A 312 -19.05 -15.13 -7.69
N ASP A 313 -18.96 -15.05 -6.36
CA ASP A 313 -19.79 -15.84 -5.45
C ASP A 313 -21.28 -15.46 -5.57
N GLU A 314 -21.60 -14.17 -5.62
CA GLU A 314 -22.97 -13.68 -5.80
C GLU A 314 -23.58 -14.17 -7.13
N ARG A 315 -22.80 -14.17 -8.22
CA ARG A 315 -23.24 -14.72 -9.52
C ARG A 315 -23.47 -16.24 -9.46
N LEU A 316 -22.59 -16.96 -8.76
CA LEU A 316 -22.76 -18.39 -8.57
C LEU A 316 -24.02 -18.70 -7.76
N GLU A 317 -24.29 -17.94 -6.68
CA GLU A 317 -25.51 -18.06 -5.87
C GLU A 317 -26.76 -17.85 -6.73
N GLN A 318 -26.79 -16.78 -7.52
CA GLN A 318 -27.89 -16.49 -8.46
C GLN A 318 -28.09 -17.62 -9.47
N LYS A 319 -26.99 -18.13 -10.05
CA LYS A 319 -27.04 -19.22 -11.01
C LYS A 319 -27.50 -20.54 -10.38
N ALA A 320 -27.06 -20.83 -9.16
CA ALA A 320 -27.49 -22.01 -8.44
C ALA A 320 -28.97 -21.96 -8.08
N ASN A 321 -29.50 -20.79 -7.73
CA ASN A 321 -30.93 -20.58 -7.51
C ASN A 321 -31.75 -20.78 -8.80
N ASP A 322 -31.28 -20.30 -9.95
CA ASP A 322 -31.90 -20.54 -11.26
C ASP A 322 -31.91 -22.04 -11.62
N VAL A 323 -30.79 -22.74 -11.44
CA VAL A 323 -30.70 -24.18 -11.68
C VAL A 323 -31.60 -24.96 -10.72
N ALA A 324 -31.63 -24.60 -9.44
CA ALA A 324 -32.54 -25.21 -8.47
C ALA A 324 -34.00 -25.02 -8.90
N PHE A 325 -34.39 -23.82 -9.32
CA PHE A 325 -35.73 -23.54 -9.82
C PHE A 325 -36.07 -24.42 -11.04
N ARG A 326 -35.19 -24.50 -12.03
CA ARG A 326 -35.37 -25.35 -13.22
C ARG A 326 -35.54 -26.83 -12.87
N LEU A 327 -34.75 -27.33 -11.92
CA LEU A 327 -34.85 -28.71 -11.42
C LEU A 327 -36.16 -28.96 -10.65
N SER A 328 -36.73 -27.93 -10.00
CA SER A 328 -38.00 -28.06 -9.28
C SER A 328 -39.20 -28.28 -10.21
N LEU A 329 -39.10 -27.82 -11.46
CA LEU A 329 -40.16 -27.98 -12.47
C LEU A 329 -40.26 -29.42 -13.01
N ARG A 330 -39.24 -30.25 -12.78
CA ARG A 330 -39.22 -31.67 -13.20
C ARG A 330 -39.48 -32.56 -11.98
N SER A 331 -40.54 -33.38 -12.04
CA SER A 331 -40.96 -34.26 -10.94
C SER A 331 -39.82 -35.15 -10.40
N ASN A 332 -39.01 -35.71 -11.30
CA ASN A 332 -37.92 -36.64 -10.96
C ASN A 332 -36.71 -35.97 -10.30
N THR A 333 -36.59 -34.63 -10.35
CA THR A 333 -35.44 -33.89 -9.80
C THR A 333 -35.82 -32.92 -8.67
N LYS A 334 -37.03 -33.04 -8.11
CA LYS A 334 -37.50 -32.17 -7.03
C LYS A 334 -36.64 -32.27 -5.76
N ALA A 335 -36.27 -33.50 -5.35
CA ALA A 335 -35.41 -33.71 -4.17
C ALA A 335 -34.02 -33.06 -4.34
N HIS A 336 -33.47 -33.16 -5.55
CA HIS A 336 -32.20 -32.57 -5.95
C HIS A 336 -32.24 -31.02 -5.93
N SER A 337 -33.33 -30.43 -6.41
CA SER A 337 -33.58 -28.99 -6.33
C SER A 337 -33.63 -28.50 -4.88
N GLU A 338 -34.41 -29.18 -4.03
CA GLU A 338 -34.55 -28.81 -2.62
C GLU A 338 -33.23 -28.90 -1.87
N LEU A 339 -32.46 -29.95 -2.11
CA LEU A 339 -31.13 -30.15 -1.54
C LEU A 339 -30.16 -29.04 -1.97
N LEU A 340 -30.14 -28.66 -3.26
CA LEU A 340 -29.31 -27.54 -3.74
C LEU A 340 -29.72 -26.21 -3.10
N LEU A 341 -31.02 -25.92 -3.03
CA LEU A 341 -31.53 -24.68 -2.45
C LEU A 341 -31.20 -24.58 -0.95
N ARG A 342 -31.40 -25.67 -0.19
CA ARG A 342 -31.04 -25.75 1.23
C ARG A 342 -29.54 -25.55 1.42
N PHE A 343 -28.72 -26.17 0.57
CA PHE A 343 -27.28 -26.01 0.62
C PHE A 343 -26.85 -24.56 0.38
N ILE A 344 -27.30 -23.93 -0.70
CA ILE A 344 -26.95 -22.53 -1.02
C ILE A 344 -27.38 -21.59 0.11
N LYS A 345 -28.61 -21.74 0.62
CA LYS A 345 -29.12 -20.94 1.75
C LYS A 345 -28.35 -21.16 3.06
N SER A 346 -27.75 -22.33 3.25
CA SER A 346 -26.95 -22.65 4.44
C SER A 346 -25.56 -21.99 4.43
N LYS A 347 -25.10 -21.49 3.28
CA LYS A 347 -23.76 -20.91 3.14
C LYS A 347 -23.79 -19.41 3.31
N SER A 348 -22.85 -18.89 4.10
CA SER A 348 -22.62 -17.46 4.19
C SER A 348 -22.02 -16.94 2.89
N ARG A 349 -22.29 -15.68 2.55
CA ARG A 349 -21.66 -15.05 1.39
C ARG A 349 -20.14 -15.02 1.56
N LEU A 350 -19.41 -15.39 0.51
CA LEU A 350 -17.96 -15.31 0.48
C LEU A 350 -17.52 -13.88 0.24
N VAL A 351 -17.43 -13.12 1.33
CA VAL A 351 -16.91 -11.76 1.31
C VAL A 351 -15.54 -11.75 1.97
N LEU A 352 -14.52 -11.41 1.18
CA LEU A 352 -13.20 -11.12 1.72
C LEU A 352 -13.26 -9.79 2.48
N THR A 353 -12.71 -9.75 3.68
CA THR A 353 -12.72 -8.55 4.52
C THR A 353 -11.34 -8.20 5.04
N ALA A 354 -11.18 -6.95 5.45
CA ALA A 354 -10.06 -6.51 6.25
C ALA A 354 -10.53 -6.38 7.70
N TRP A 355 -10.28 -7.44 8.48
CA TRP A 355 -10.63 -7.55 9.89
C TRP A 355 -12.13 -7.36 10.22
N GLY A 356 -13.03 -7.66 9.28
CA GLY A 356 -14.47 -7.42 9.43
C GLY A 356 -14.89 -5.94 9.40
N VAL A 357 -13.93 -5.01 9.37
CA VAL A 357 -14.17 -3.57 9.29
C VAL A 357 -14.44 -3.14 7.85
N PHE A 358 -13.62 -3.64 6.92
CA PHE A 358 -13.74 -3.29 5.51
C PHE A 358 -14.19 -4.48 4.68
N TYR A 359 -15.37 -4.40 4.09
CA TYR A 359 -15.89 -5.39 3.14
C TYR A 359 -15.50 -5.00 1.73
N PHE A 360 -14.67 -5.79 1.06
CA PHE A 360 -14.15 -5.41 -0.27
C PHE A 360 -15.26 -5.36 -1.32
N LYS A 361 -15.80 -4.16 -1.53
CA LYS A 361 -16.77 -3.83 -2.58
C LYS A 361 -16.20 -2.69 -3.41
N LYS A 362 -16.58 -2.63 -4.70
CA LYS A 362 -16.16 -1.54 -5.61
C LYS A 362 -16.46 -0.13 -5.04
N LYS A 363 -17.51 0.01 -4.23
CA LYS A 363 -17.89 1.27 -3.56
C LYS A 363 -16.82 1.79 -2.58
N ILE A 364 -16.04 0.91 -1.94
CA ILE A 364 -14.96 1.33 -1.02
C ILE A 364 -13.86 2.09 -1.78
N LEU A 365 -13.60 1.74 -3.04
CA LEU A 365 -12.60 2.45 -3.86
C LEU A 365 -12.95 3.92 -4.04
N PHE A 366 -14.21 4.21 -4.35
CA PHE A 366 -14.68 5.58 -4.53
C PHE A 366 -14.76 6.33 -3.20
N ALA A 367 -15.21 5.67 -2.13
CA ALA A 367 -15.26 6.28 -0.81
C ALA A 367 -13.86 6.67 -0.32
N SER A 368 -12.88 5.77 -0.44
CA SER A 368 -11.49 6.04 -0.04
C SER A 368 -10.83 7.14 -0.89
N ALA A 369 -11.06 7.14 -2.21
CA ALA A 369 -10.59 8.23 -3.08
C ALA A 369 -11.20 9.58 -2.67
N GLY A 370 -12.50 9.61 -2.37
CA GLY A 370 -13.19 10.80 -1.86
C GLY A 370 -12.59 11.30 -0.55
N VAL A 371 -12.36 10.40 0.42
CA VAL A 371 -11.72 10.73 1.70
C VAL A 371 -10.33 11.33 1.46
N VAL A 372 -9.50 10.71 0.62
CA VAL A 372 -8.16 11.25 0.29
C VAL A 372 -8.28 12.67 -0.27
N ILE A 373 -9.15 12.90 -1.26
CA ILE A 373 -9.30 14.21 -1.90
C ILE A 373 -9.83 15.24 -0.89
N THR A 374 -10.95 14.95 -0.23
CA THR A 374 -11.62 15.88 0.70
C THR A 374 -10.72 16.30 1.85
N TYR A 375 -10.08 15.35 2.55
CA TYR A 375 -9.22 15.71 3.68
C TYR A 375 -7.94 16.42 3.26
N ASN A 376 -7.40 16.11 2.08
CA ASN A 376 -6.23 16.84 1.59
C ASN A 376 -6.58 18.28 1.17
N LEU A 377 -7.72 18.50 0.53
CA LEU A 377 -8.20 19.84 0.21
C LEU A 377 -8.55 20.63 1.46
N LEU A 378 -9.19 20.01 2.45
CA LEU A 378 -9.48 20.64 3.74
C LEU A 378 -8.20 21.10 4.44
N ILE A 379 -7.16 20.27 4.44
CA ILE A 379 -5.87 20.60 5.04
C ILE A 379 -5.17 21.72 4.28
N LEU A 380 -5.31 21.75 2.96
CA LEU A 380 -4.79 22.86 2.14
C LEU A 380 -5.48 24.18 2.53
N GLN A 381 -6.81 24.17 2.68
CA GLN A 381 -7.59 25.35 3.10
C GLN A 381 -7.22 25.82 4.52
N LEU A 382 -7.02 24.89 5.45
CA LEU A 382 -6.60 25.21 6.83
C LEU A 382 -5.15 25.73 6.92
N TYR A 383 -4.33 25.45 5.91
CA TYR A 383 -2.95 25.96 5.81
C TYR A 383 -2.88 27.37 5.19
N GLU A 384 -3.90 27.77 4.42
CA GLU A 384 -3.94 29.05 3.72
C GLU A 384 -4.18 30.34 4.56
N PRO A 385 -4.41 30.35 5.91
CA PRO A 385 -4.59 31.61 6.65
C PRO A 385 -3.40 32.59 6.55
N SER A 386 -2.20 32.14 6.15
CA SER A 386 -1.02 32.99 5.97
C SER A 386 -0.71 33.33 4.50
N PHE A 387 -1.43 32.76 3.52
CA PHE A 387 -1.18 33.04 2.10
C PHE A 387 -1.88 34.33 1.61
N SER A 388 -2.94 34.76 2.30
CA SER A 388 -3.59 36.06 2.08
C SER A 388 -2.68 37.24 2.44
N SER A 389 -1.71 37.07 3.34
CA SER A 389 -0.68 38.08 3.63
C SER A 389 0.41 38.16 2.56
N PHE A 390 0.66 37.07 1.81
CA PHE A 390 1.72 37.04 0.79
C PHE A 390 1.25 37.51 -0.59
N ARG A 391 -0.05 37.40 -0.91
CA ARG A 391 -0.60 37.89 -2.20
C ARG A 391 -0.81 39.41 -2.26
N PHE A 392 -0.88 40.10 -1.14
CA PHE A 392 -1.02 41.56 -1.15
C PHE A 392 0.32 42.31 -1.31
N CYS A 393 1.47 41.68 -1.02
CA CYS A 393 2.78 42.34 -1.18
C CYS A 393 3.34 42.29 -2.60
N THR A 394 2.90 41.38 -3.48
CA THR A 394 3.46 41.29 -4.84
C THR A 394 2.83 42.27 -5.84
N CYS A 395 1.67 42.86 -5.54
CA CYS A 395 1.04 43.86 -6.43
C CYS A 395 1.39 45.32 -6.09
N SER A 396 1.84 45.65 -4.87
CA SER A 396 2.33 47.01 -4.57
C SER A 396 3.78 47.21 -5.04
N ALA A 397 4.65 46.20 -4.87
CA ALA A 397 6.05 46.30 -5.29
C ALA A 397 6.24 46.42 -6.81
N GLN A 398 5.36 45.81 -7.62
CA GLN A 398 5.41 45.99 -9.09
C GLN A 398 4.84 47.32 -9.57
N ARG A 399 4.08 48.04 -8.73
CA ARG A 399 3.54 49.37 -9.09
C ARG A 399 4.53 50.49 -8.77
N GLU A 400 5.38 50.32 -7.75
CA GLU A 400 6.44 51.30 -7.45
C GLU A 400 7.64 51.20 -8.41
N VAL A 401 7.97 50.01 -8.92
CA VAL A 401 9.03 49.85 -9.93
C VAL A 401 8.63 50.39 -11.31
N ALA A 402 7.33 50.47 -11.62
CA ALA A 402 6.84 51.03 -12.88
C ALA A 402 6.74 52.57 -12.89
N VAL A 403 6.82 53.23 -11.72
CA VAL A 403 6.83 54.71 -11.62
C VAL A 403 8.25 55.27 -11.55
N LEU A 404 9.26 54.43 -11.28
CA LEU A 404 10.66 54.85 -11.17
C LEU A 404 11.49 54.63 -12.45
N SER A 405 10.92 54.11 -13.54
CA SER A 405 11.64 53.95 -14.82
C SER A 405 11.54 55.18 -15.76
N GLU A 406 11.15 56.35 -15.25
CA GLU A 406 11.05 57.59 -16.03
C GLU A 406 12.08 58.66 -15.64
N TYR A 407 13.05 58.34 -14.79
CA TYR A 407 14.18 59.22 -14.49
C TYR A 407 15.50 58.57 -14.90
N ASP A 408 15.98 58.98 -16.07
CA ASP A 408 17.38 58.83 -16.50
C ASP A 408 18.27 59.61 -15.54
N THR A 409 19.04 58.91 -14.70
CA THR A 409 20.33 59.38 -14.18
C THR A 409 21.06 58.21 -13.55
N ASP A 410 22.25 57.92 -14.07
CA ASP A 410 23.20 56.93 -13.54
C ASP A 410 23.45 57.12 -12.02
N PRO A 411 23.41 56.02 -11.24
CA PRO A 411 24.21 55.96 -10.03
C PRO A 411 25.10 54.71 -9.97
N SER A 412 26.30 54.95 -9.45
CA SER A 412 27.34 53.97 -9.15
C SER A 412 26.89 52.84 -8.21
N ILE A 413 27.40 51.64 -8.50
CA ILE A 413 27.12 50.35 -7.85
C ILE A 413 27.79 50.25 -6.46
N SER A 414 27.42 51.10 -5.49
CA SER A 414 27.85 50.91 -4.08
C SER A 414 26.76 50.98 -3.02
N ASP A 415 25.57 51.53 -3.32
CA ASP A 415 24.59 51.85 -2.27
C ASP A 415 23.36 50.91 -2.21
N TRP A 416 23.31 49.88 -3.07
CA TRP A 416 22.17 48.93 -3.12
C TRP A 416 22.06 47.99 -1.92
N ASN A 417 23.09 47.88 -1.06
CA ASN A 417 23.09 46.96 0.08
C ASN A 417 22.56 47.56 1.39
N GLN A 418 22.15 48.84 1.43
CA GLN A 418 21.64 49.47 2.66
C GLN A 418 20.13 49.76 2.68
N LEU A 419 19.38 49.48 1.61
CA LEU A 419 17.96 49.86 1.53
C LEU A 419 16.92 48.73 1.71
N MET A 420 17.33 47.51 2.05
CA MET A 420 16.42 46.35 2.13
C MET A 420 16.16 45.82 3.55
N CYS A 421 16.57 46.53 4.61
CA CYS A 421 16.30 46.14 6.01
C CYS A 421 16.19 47.34 6.96
N SER A 422 15.37 48.34 6.64
CA SER A 422 14.84 49.26 7.68
C SER A 422 13.32 49.14 7.76
N GLU A 423 12.90 48.19 8.60
CA GLU A 423 11.58 48.21 9.22
C GLU A 423 11.44 49.50 10.03
N ASN A 424 10.66 50.47 9.52
CA ASN A 424 9.94 51.36 10.40
C ASN A 424 8.58 50.72 10.68
N LEU A 425 8.43 50.23 11.91
CA LEU A 425 7.13 50.03 12.54
C LEU A 425 6.30 51.30 12.33
N ILE A 426 5.20 51.19 11.59
CA ILE A 426 4.05 52.07 11.77
C ILE A 426 3.07 51.28 12.62
N GLU A 427 3.09 51.60 13.92
CA GLU A 427 1.96 51.43 14.83
C GLU A 427 0.70 51.98 14.16
N ILE A 428 -0.22 51.10 13.77
CA ILE A 428 -1.60 51.51 13.55
C ILE A 428 -2.25 51.57 14.94
N GLU A 429 -2.23 52.76 15.52
CA GLU A 429 -3.11 53.14 16.62
C GLU A 429 -4.56 52.80 16.24
N ARG A 430 -5.15 51.83 16.95
CA ARG A 430 -6.60 51.72 17.08
C ARG A 430 -7.06 52.84 18.00
N TYR A 431 -7.64 53.89 17.45
CA TYR A 431 -8.56 54.74 18.21
C TYR A 431 -9.97 54.14 18.18
N PRO A 432 -10.67 54.08 19.33
CA PRO A 432 -12.09 53.80 19.38
C PRO A 432 -12.86 55.12 19.19
N SER A 433 -13.77 55.19 18.23
CA SER A 433 -14.77 56.25 18.18
C SER A 433 -16.18 55.65 18.31
N SER A 434 -16.71 55.88 19.50
CA SER A 434 -18.11 55.90 19.88
C SER A 434 -19.00 56.64 18.87
N PHE A 435 -20.11 56.01 18.49
CA PHE A 435 -21.40 56.64 18.19
C PHE A 435 -22.47 55.69 18.73
N ALA A 436 -22.98 55.96 19.93
CA ALA A 436 -24.17 56.78 20.21
C ALA A 436 -25.46 55.97 20.06
N GLU A 437 -26.05 55.68 21.24
CA GLU A 437 -27.47 55.42 21.50
C GLU A 437 -28.32 56.57 20.88
N ASP A 438 -29.51 56.35 20.34
CA ASP A 438 -30.83 56.12 20.98
C ASP A 438 -31.90 56.21 19.85
N PRO A 439 -33.21 56.03 20.09
CA PRO A 439 -33.93 54.99 20.84
C PRO A 439 -34.84 54.11 19.94
#